data_AF-A0AAD7RAA6-F1
#
_entry.id   AF-A0AAD7RAA6-F1
#
_cell.length_a   1.000
_cell.length_b   1.000
_cell.length_c   1.000
_cell.angle_alpha   90.00
_cell.angle_beta   90.00
_cell.angle_gamma   90.00
#
_symmetry.space_group_name_H-M   'P 1'
#
loop_
_entity.id
_entity.type
_entity.pdbx_description
1 polymer ?
#
loop_
_entity_poly.entity_id
_entity_poly.type
_entity_poly.pdbx_seq_one_letter_code
_entity_poly.pdbx_strand_id
1 'polypeptide(L)'
;MFKDIFEGAVKSGKCIALNSIYTELYIIEGDCEEVNNEHEVWQIETASRKQRKQDTPIKCNNIFNPLPGQDITIRKVLTKGIAGIGKTISVQKFVLDWATGKANQDVDFMFVLPFRELNLINDEQYSLLGLLRVFHPQTRGIENLELDDYKLVFIFDGLDESRLPLNFQRNKILSDVKKMSSVDVLLTNLIKGNLLPRSPLGSPPDQQQPIRSPLSTCIG
;
A
#
# COMPACT_ATOMS: atom_id res chain seq x y z
N MET A 1 -16.71 1.94 -5.72
CA MET A 1 -15.60 2.70 -5.12
C MET A 1 -16.00 3.05 -3.69
N PHE A 2 -15.63 2.19 -2.74
CA PHE A 2 -15.61 2.25 -1.25
C PHE A 2 -16.56 3.16 -0.42
N LYS A 3 -17.66 3.70 -0.96
CA LYS A 3 -18.58 4.57 -0.20
C LYS A 3 -19.34 3.82 0.90
N ASP A 4 -19.60 2.53 0.68
CA ASP A 4 -20.49 1.72 1.52
C ASP A 4 -19.83 0.41 1.95
N ILE A 5 -20.03 0.03 3.22
CA ILE A 5 -19.74 -1.30 3.75
C ILE A 5 -21.06 -2.08 3.83
N PHE A 6 -21.09 -3.30 3.31
CA PHE A 6 -22.22 -4.21 3.45
C PHE A 6 -22.00 -5.14 4.65
N GLU A 7 -22.85 -5.00 5.66
CA GLU A 7 -22.91 -5.91 6.79
C GLU A 7 -23.93 -7.02 6.50
N GLY A 8 -23.47 -8.26 6.37
CA GLY A 8 -24.31 -9.46 6.34
C GLY A 8 -24.78 -9.95 4.97
N ALA A 9 -24.69 -11.27 4.76
CA ALA A 9 -25.15 -11.98 3.57
C ALA A 9 -26.67 -12.20 3.58
N VAL A 10 -27.49 -11.15 3.54
CA VAL A 10 -28.92 -11.27 3.19
C VAL A 10 -29.35 -10.02 2.43
N LYS A 11 -30.10 -10.24 1.35
CA LYS A 11 -30.68 -9.26 0.42
C LYS A 11 -31.56 -8.20 1.13
N SER A 12 -30.98 -7.24 1.84
CA SER A 12 -31.53 -5.94 2.25
C SER A 12 -30.59 -5.26 3.28
N GLY A 13 -29.33 -5.03 2.93
CA GLY A 13 -28.36 -4.35 3.80
C GLY A 13 -28.45 -2.83 3.70
N LYS A 14 -28.62 -2.13 4.83
CA LYS A 14 -28.53 -0.67 4.93
C LYS A 14 -27.10 -0.23 4.58
N CYS A 15 -26.89 0.51 3.49
CA CYS A 15 -25.59 1.15 3.22
C CYS A 15 -25.29 2.15 4.34
N ILE A 16 -24.30 1.86 5.17
CA ILE A 16 -23.78 2.79 6.15
C ILE A 16 -22.50 3.38 5.57
N ALA A 17 -22.43 4.71 5.51
CA ALA A 17 -21.28 5.41 4.98
C ALA A 17 -20.06 5.11 5.86
N LEU A 18 -18.93 4.72 5.26
CA LEU A 18 -17.70 4.38 5.99
C LEU A 18 -17.29 5.50 6.97
N ASN A 19 -17.45 6.77 6.57
CA ASN A 19 -17.14 7.93 7.40
C ASN A 19 -17.98 8.02 8.69
N SER A 20 -19.15 7.39 8.75
CA SER A 20 -20.03 7.42 9.93
C SER A 20 -19.72 6.34 10.96
N ILE A 21 -18.93 5.32 10.60
CA ILE A 21 -18.59 4.18 11.46
C ILE A 21 -17.08 3.99 11.64
N TYR A 22 -16.25 4.73 10.91
CA TYR A 22 -14.81 4.64 11.02
C TYR A 22 -14.30 5.21 12.35
N THR A 23 -13.69 4.34 13.16
CA THR A 23 -12.90 4.74 14.32
C THR A 23 -11.44 4.82 13.92
N GLU A 24 -10.77 5.92 14.28
CA GLU A 24 -9.35 6.10 13.98
C GLU A 24 -8.50 5.07 14.71
N LEU A 25 -7.69 4.31 13.97
CA LEU A 25 -6.73 3.39 14.55
C LEU A 25 -5.53 4.15 15.13
N TYR A 26 -5.06 3.70 16.29
CA TYR A 26 -3.81 4.16 16.87
C TYR A 26 -2.63 3.48 16.16
N ILE A 27 -2.00 4.20 15.23
CA ILE A 27 -0.84 3.73 14.47
C ILE A 27 0.42 4.31 15.10
N ILE A 28 1.45 3.50 15.24
CA ILE A 28 2.78 3.90 15.74
C ILE A 28 3.85 3.41 14.75
N GLU A 29 5.00 4.07 14.76
CA GLU A 29 6.19 3.58 14.06
C GLU A 29 6.68 2.29 14.75
N GLY A 30 6.97 1.26 13.95
CA GLY A 30 7.58 0.02 14.43
C GLY A 30 9.06 -0.05 14.05
N ASP A 31 9.89 -0.60 14.94
CA ASP A 31 11.28 -0.91 14.62
C ASP A 31 11.36 -2.04 13.57
N CYS A 32 12.26 -1.88 12.60
CA CYS A 32 12.50 -2.88 11.56
C CYS A 32 13.21 -4.15 12.07
N GLU A 33 13.65 -4.18 13.33
CA GLU A 33 14.36 -5.31 13.94
C GLU A 33 13.41 -6.16 14.77
N GLU A 34 12.86 -7.21 14.15
CA GLU A 34 12.97 -8.60 14.59
C GLU A 34 11.90 -9.47 13.89
N VAL A 35 12.41 -10.54 13.30
CA VAL A 35 11.67 -11.54 12.55
C VAL A 35 11.12 -12.56 13.54
N ASN A 36 9.80 -12.70 13.55
CA ASN A 36 9.06 -13.92 13.87
C ASN A 36 9.25 -14.53 15.28
N ASN A 37 8.28 -14.29 16.16
CA ASN A 37 7.90 -15.23 17.22
C ASN A 37 6.47 -14.94 17.71
N GLU A 38 5.47 -15.18 16.86
CA GLU A 38 4.07 -14.81 17.11
C GLU A 38 3.36 -15.54 18.28
N HIS A 39 4.06 -16.31 19.11
CA HIS A 39 3.45 -17.04 20.23
C HIS A 39 3.96 -16.69 21.64
N GLU A 40 4.86 -15.70 21.80
CA GLU A 40 5.35 -15.29 23.14
C GLU A 40 5.34 -13.77 23.37
N VAL A 41 4.75 -12.99 22.45
CA VAL A 41 5.01 -11.54 22.34
C VAL A 41 4.24 -10.68 23.34
N TRP A 42 3.12 -11.15 23.90
CA TRP A 42 2.32 -10.31 24.81
C TRP A 42 3.07 -9.96 26.12
N GLN A 43 3.96 -10.84 26.59
CA GLN A 43 4.75 -10.59 27.81
C GLN A 43 6.01 -9.75 27.53
N ILE A 44 6.61 -9.89 26.35
CA ILE A 44 7.82 -9.14 25.98
C ILE A 44 7.47 -7.71 25.54
N GLU A 45 6.38 -7.50 24.81
CA GLU A 45 5.93 -6.15 24.41
C GLU A 45 5.61 -5.28 25.63
N THR A 46 5.02 -5.85 26.67
CA THR A 46 4.67 -5.11 27.89
C THR A 46 5.90 -4.70 28.70
N ALA A 47 6.97 -5.51 28.68
CA ALA A 47 8.24 -5.18 29.32
C ALA A 47 9.07 -4.15 28.50
N SER A 48 9.06 -4.25 27.16
CA SER A 48 9.74 -3.31 26.25
C SER A 48 9.11 -1.91 26.27
N ARG A 49 7.79 -1.80 26.48
CA ARG A 49 7.06 -0.52 26.60
C ARG A 49 7.61 0.42 27.68
N LYS A 50 8.26 -0.10 28.72
CA LYS A 50 8.84 0.73 29.80
C LYS A 50 10.13 1.46 29.42
N GLN A 51 10.78 1.09 28.31
CA GLN A 51 12.05 1.69 27.87
C GLN A 51 11.95 2.58 26.62
N ARG A 52 10.77 2.67 25.98
CA ARG A 52 10.62 3.40 24.72
C ARG A 52 10.39 4.90 24.96
N LYS A 53 11.07 5.72 24.15
CA LYS A 53 10.70 7.14 23.94
C LYS A 53 9.19 7.19 23.63
N GLN A 54 8.50 8.22 24.13
CA GLN A 54 7.05 8.41 23.96
C GLN A 54 6.60 8.00 22.55
N ASP A 55 5.76 6.97 22.47
CA ASP A 55 5.15 6.53 21.21
C ASP A 55 4.44 7.73 20.58
N THR A 56 4.86 8.13 19.38
CA THR A 56 4.23 9.25 18.67
C THR A 56 3.11 8.69 17.80
N PRO A 57 1.84 9.04 18.07
CA PRO A 57 0.71 8.55 17.28
C PRO A 57 0.80 9.08 15.85
N ILE A 58 0.59 8.20 14.87
CA ILE A 58 0.56 8.52 13.44
C ILE A 58 -0.89 8.45 12.97
N LYS A 59 -1.36 9.50 12.31
CA LYS A 59 -2.67 9.46 11.65
C LYS A 59 -2.59 8.60 10.38
N CYS A 60 -3.65 7.86 10.07
CA CYS A 60 -3.69 6.99 8.89
C CYS A 60 -3.37 7.75 7.58
N ASN A 61 -3.83 8.99 7.44
CA ASN A 61 -3.54 9.82 6.26
C ASN A 61 -2.10 10.35 6.21
N ASN A 62 -1.32 10.21 7.28
CA ASN A 62 0.03 10.74 7.42
C ASN A 62 1.10 9.65 7.39
N ILE A 63 0.76 8.40 7.05
CA ILE A 63 1.70 7.25 7.08
C ILE A 63 2.93 7.40 6.17
N PHE A 64 2.88 8.30 5.18
CA PHE A 64 4.01 8.60 4.31
C PHE A 64 4.74 9.90 4.67
N ASN A 65 4.24 10.64 5.66
CA ASN A 65 4.86 11.88 6.09
C ASN A 65 6.08 11.56 6.98
N PRO A 66 7.19 12.28 6.80
CA PRO A 66 8.32 12.14 7.71
C PRO A 66 7.90 12.47 9.14
N LEU A 67 8.41 11.70 10.10
CA LEU A 67 8.19 11.98 11.51
C LEU A 67 9.00 13.21 11.96
N PRO A 68 8.58 13.91 13.03
CA PRO A 68 9.32 15.05 13.55
C PRO A 68 10.78 14.72 13.82
N GLY A 69 11.71 15.42 13.14
CA GLY A 69 13.15 15.19 13.26
C GLY A 69 13.75 14.18 12.27
N GLN A 70 12.94 13.57 11.40
CA GLN A 70 13.41 12.80 10.25
C GLN A 70 13.32 13.67 8.98
N ASP A 71 14.41 13.78 8.22
CA ASP A 71 14.42 14.40 6.87
C ASP A 71 14.39 13.33 5.76
N ILE A 72 13.78 12.17 6.07
CA ILE A 72 13.77 11.00 5.19
C ILE A 72 12.40 10.87 4.56
N THR A 73 12.34 10.81 3.23
CA THR A 73 11.10 10.50 2.52
C THR A 73 10.71 9.03 2.72
N ILE A 74 9.58 8.78 3.37
CA ILE A 74 9.00 7.44 3.52
C ILE A 74 8.37 7.03 2.18
N ARG A 75 8.79 5.88 1.65
CA ARG A 75 8.29 5.34 0.36
C ARG A 75 7.62 3.99 0.46
N LYS A 76 7.93 3.25 1.52
CA LYS A 76 7.37 1.93 1.79
C LYS A 76 6.88 1.89 3.22
N VAL A 77 5.66 1.43 3.41
CA VAL A 77 5.05 1.27 4.72
C VAL A 77 4.57 -0.18 4.83
N LEU A 78 4.88 -0.82 5.95
CA LEU A 78 4.28 -2.11 6.31
C LEU A 78 3.50 -1.89 7.60
N THR A 79 2.18 -1.94 7.54
CA THR A 79 1.37 -1.92 8.75
C THR A 79 1.20 -3.35 9.25
N LYS A 80 1.51 -3.58 10.52
CA LYS A 80 1.29 -4.86 11.21
C LYS A 80 0.26 -4.65 12.33
N GLY A 81 -0.50 -5.69 12.64
CA GLY A 81 -1.41 -5.69 13.77
C GLY A 81 -2.18 -7.00 13.87
N ILE A 82 -2.86 -7.22 15.00
CA ILE A 82 -3.65 -8.44 15.21
C ILE A 82 -4.78 -8.56 14.17
N ALA A 83 -5.20 -9.78 13.86
CA ALA A 83 -6.34 -10.02 12.98
C ALA A 83 -7.60 -9.32 13.51
N GLY A 84 -8.39 -8.74 12.60
CA GLY A 84 -9.63 -8.03 12.96
C GLY A 84 -9.47 -6.63 13.54
N ILE A 85 -8.24 -6.11 13.72
CA ILE A 85 -8.01 -4.76 14.25
C ILE A 85 -8.44 -3.62 13.31
N GLY A 86 -8.86 -3.94 12.08
CA GLY A 86 -9.38 -2.96 11.12
C GLY A 86 -8.39 -2.48 10.06
N LYS A 87 -7.28 -3.20 9.83
CA LYS A 87 -6.26 -2.88 8.82
C LYS A 87 -6.85 -2.62 7.42
N THR A 88 -7.67 -3.54 6.91
CA THR A 88 -8.39 -3.38 5.63
C THR A 88 -9.36 -2.19 5.64
N ILE A 89 -10.03 -1.94 6.77
CA ILE A 89 -10.93 -0.79 6.90
C ILE A 89 -10.14 0.53 6.83
N SER A 90 -8.93 0.58 7.38
CA SER A 90 -8.04 1.73 7.24
C SER A 90 -7.55 1.94 5.80
N VAL A 91 -7.29 0.88 5.03
CA VAL A 91 -7.03 1.00 3.57
C VAL A 91 -8.19 1.70 2.88
N GLN A 92 -9.42 1.21 3.12
CA GLN A 92 -10.62 1.77 2.50
C GLN A 92 -10.82 3.23 2.88
N LYS A 93 -10.55 3.58 4.15
CA LYS A 93 -10.64 4.95 4.65
C LYS A 93 -9.60 5.86 4.00
N PHE A 94 -8.35 5.41 3.91
CA PHE A 94 -7.26 6.15 3.26
C PHE A 94 -7.60 6.47 1.80
N VAL A 95 -8.07 5.48 1.05
CA VAL A 95 -8.49 5.64 -0.34
C VAL A 95 -9.74 6.52 -0.46
N LEU A 96 -10.69 6.41 0.45
CA LEU A 96 -11.89 7.25 0.47
C LEU A 96 -11.54 8.73 0.72
N ASP A 97 -10.64 9.00 1.67
CA ASP A 97 -10.21 10.37 1.95
C ASP A 97 -9.43 10.97 0.78
N TRP A 98 -8.62 10.18 0.08
CA TRP A 98 -8.01 10.59 -1.19
C TRP A 98 -9.07 10.88 -2.27
N ALA A 99 -9.96 9.94 -2.54
CA ALA A 99 -10.97 10.07 -3.60
C ALA A 99 -12.00 11.19 -3.35
N THR A 100 -12.16 11.64 -2.10
CA THR A 100 -13.08 12.72 -1.71
C THR A 100 -12.38 14.07 -1.51
N GLY A 101 -11.09 14.18 -1.80
CA GLY A 101 -10.38 15.46 -1.72
C GLY A 101 -9.86 15.83 -0.32
N LYS A 102 -9.97 14.93 0.66
CA LYS A 102 -9.69 15.24 2.07
C LYS A 102 -8.22 15.13 2.47
N ALA A 103 -7.47 14.22 1.84
CA ALA A 103 -6.07 13.98 2.16
C ALA A 103 -5.29 13.47 0.93
N ASN A 104 -3.96 13.54 0.99
CA ASN A 104 -3.04 12.98 -0.03
C ASN A 104 -3.33 13.47 -1.47
N GLN A 105 -3.76 14.73 -1.63
CA GLN A 105 -4.13 15.30 -2.93
C GLN A 105 -2.95 15.58 -3.87
N ASP A 106 -1.74 15.41 -3.36
CA ASP A 106 -0.50 15.38 -4.12
C ASP A 106 -0.31 14.05 -4.89
N VAL A 107 -1.11 13.02 -4.60
CA VAL A 107 -1.12 11.72 -5.30
C VAL A 107 -2.10 11.75 -6.46
N ASP A 108 -1.61 11.45 -7.66
CA ASP A 108 -2.41 11.43 -8.88
C ASP A 108 -3.30 10.17 -8.97
N PHE A 109 -2.75 9.00 -8.59
CA PHE A 109 -3.48 7.73 -8.65
C PHE A 109 -3.14 6.81 -7.47
N MET A 110 -4.17 6.18 -6.91
CA MET A 110 -4.04 5.10 -5.92
C MET A 110 -4.60 3.79 -6.47
N PHE A 111 -3.77 2.75 -6.48
CA PHE A 111 -4.14 1.40 -6.91
C PHE A 111 -4.13 0.45 -5.72
N VAL A 112 -5.30 -0.06 -5.37
CA VAL A 112 -5.45 -1.13 -4.37
C VAL A 112 -5.34 -2.49 -5.08
N LEU A 113 -4.50 -3.37 -4.55
CA LEU A 113 -4.24 -4.71 -5.06
C LEU A 113 -4.46 -5.72 -3.91
N PRO A 114 -5.68 -6.23 -3.74
CA PRO A 114 -5.98 -7.20 -2.68
C PRO A 114 -5.34 -8.56 -2.98
N PHE A 115 -4.57 -9.11 -2.06
CA PHE A 115 -3.95 -10.44 -2.23
C PHE A 115 -4.98 -11.55 -2.44
N ARG A 116 -6.13 -11.43 -1.77
CA ARG A 116 -7.27 -12.35 -1.93
C ARG A 116 -7.70 -12.48 -3.40
N GLU A 117 -7.69 -11.37 -4.13
CA GLU A 117 -8.02 -11.31 -5.55
C GLU A 117 -6.81 -11.63 -6.45
N LEU A 118 -5.59 -11.19 -6.10
CA LEU A 118 -4.36 -11.56 -6.80
C LEU A 118 -4.16 -13.08 -6.84
N ASN A 119 -4.53 -13.78 -5.78
CA ASN A 119 -4.48 -15.24 -5.70
C ASN A 119 -5.42 -15.96 -6.69
N LEU A 120 -6.43 -15.26 -7.24
CA LEU A 120 -7.37 -15.81 -8.21
C LEU A 120 -6.86 -15.67 -9.65
N ILE A 121 -5.81 -14.88 -9.86
CA ILE A 121 -5.18 -14.73 -11.17
C ILE A 121 -4.37 -15.99 -11.44
N ASN A 122 -4.71 -16.67 -12.52
CA ASN A 122 -4.04 -17.89 -12.97
C ASN A 122 -2.61 -17.58 -13.50
N ASP A 123 -1.87 -18.62 -13.90
CA ASP A 123 -0.51 -18.56 -14.47
C ASP A 123 -0.41 -17.87 -15.86
N GLU A 124 -1.28 -16.91 -16.15
CA GLU A 124 -1.12 -16.00 -17.28
C GLU A 124 -0.04 -14.95 -16.97
N GLN A 125 0.69 -14.53 -18.01
CA GLN A 125 1.64 -13.44 -17.88
C GLN A 125 0.93 -12.10 -18.12
N TYR A 126 1.22 -11.13 -17.27
CA TYR A 126 0.69 -9.78 -17.32
C TYR A 126 1.84 -8.77 -17.45
N SER A 127 1.58 -7.64 -18.09
CA SER A 127 2.35 -6.42 -17.85
C SER A 127 1.80 -5.71 -16.62
N LEU A 128 2.52 -4.74 -16.07
CA LEU A 128 1.99 -3.94 -14.95
C LEU A 128 0.67 -3.26 -15.35
N LEU A 129 0.64 -2.65 -16.54
CA LEU A 129 -0.57 -2.03 -17.08
C LEU A 129 -1.70 -3.04 -17.30
N GLY A 130 -1.38 -4.23 -17.80
CA GLY A 130 -2.35 -5.30 -17.97
C GLY A 130 -2.96 -5.73 -16.65
N LEU A 131 -2.13 -5.91 -15.62
CA LEU A 131 -2.57 -6.26 -14.28
C LEU A 131 -3.49 -5.17 -13.70
N LEU A 132 -3.11 -3.89 -13.81
CA LEU A 132 -3.93 -2.78 -13.31
C LEU A 132 -5.30 -2.69 -13.99
N ARG A 133 -5.43 -3.07 -15.27
CA ARG A 133 -6.73 -3.11 -15.95
C ARG A 133 -7.66 -4.19 -15.38
N VAL A 134 -7.12 -5.31 -14.90
CA VAL A 134 -7.92 -6.39 -14.31
C VAL A 134 -8.58 -5.88 -13.02
N PHE A 135 -7.81 -5.24 -12.15
CA PHE A 135 -8.30 -4.73 -10.86
C PHE A 135 -9.04 -3.39 -10.96
N HIS A 136 -8.65 -2.55 -11.92
CA HIS A 136 -9.20 -1.21 -12.09
C HIS A 136 -9.60 -0.97 -13.55
N PRO A 137 -10.67 -1.62 -14.08
CA PRO A 137 -11.05 -1.51 -15.49
C PRO A 137 -11.39 -0.08 -15.96
N GLN A 138 -11.68 0.82 -15.03
CA GLN A 138 -11.91 2.25 -15.26
C GLN A 138 -10.63 2.97 -15.75
N THR A 139 -9.45 2.33 -15.61
CA THR A 139 -8.14 2.91 -15.94
C THR A 139 -7.70 2.67 -17.38
N ARG A 140 -8.62 2.21 -18.26
CA ARG A 140 -8.40 1.99 -19.71
C ARG A 140 -7.86 3.22 -20.48
N GLY A 141 -7.81 4.41 -19.88
CA GLY A 141 -7.18 5.61 -20.44
C GLY A 141 -5.71 5.82 -20.06
N ILE A 142 -5.18 5.10 -19.06
CA ILE A 142 -3.80 5.26 -18.55
C ILE A 142 -2.78 4.53 -19.46
N GLU A 143 -3.25 3.78 -20.46
CA GLU A 143 -2.43 2.96 -21.35
C GLU A 143 -1.46 3.77 -22.23
N ASN A 144 -1.84 5.01 -22.51
CA ASN A 144 -1.04 5.97 -23.28
C ASN A 144 -0.24 6.92 -22.38
N LEU A 145 -0.39 6.80 -21.06
CA LEU A 145 0.35 7.59 -20.09
C LEU A 145 1.67 6.89 -19.78
N GLU A 146 2.74 7.68 -19.76
CA GLU A 146 3.97 7.28 -19.09
C GLU A 146 3.70 7.31 -17.59
N LEU A 147 3.52 6.14 -16.97
CA LEU A 147 3.24 6.02 -15.54
C LEU A 147 4.28 6.75 -14.66
N ASP A 148 5.49 6.92 -15.20
CA ASP A 148 6.61 7.63 -14.57
C ASP A 148 6.35 9.15 -14.39
N ASP A 149 5.39 9.72 -15.12
CA ASP A 149 5.04 11.14 -14.99
C ASP A 149 4.14 11.44 -13.79
N TYR A 150 3.57 10.41 -13.17
CA TYR A 150 2.54 10.53 -12.13
C TYR A 150 3.05 10.11 -10.76
N LYS A 151 2.54 10.76 -9.71
CA LYS A 151 2.71 10.30 -8.34
C LYS A 151 1.70 9.21 -8.03
N LEU A 152 2.18 7.97 -8.07
CA LEU A 152 1.37 6.77 -7.86
C LEU A 152 1.45 6.27 -6.41
N VAL A 153 0.40 5.61 -5.93
CA VAL A 153 0.44 4.82 -4.70
C VAL A 153 -0.09 3.43 -5.01
N PHE A 154 0.64 2.40 -4.60
CA PHE A 154 0.20 1.02 -4.65
C PHE A 154 -0.06 0.52 -3.24
N ILE A 155 -1.26 0.00 -2.99
CA ILE A 155 -1.64 -0.55 -1.70
C ILE A 155 -1.89 -2.04 -1.87
N PHE A 156 -1.04 -2.86 -1.26
CA PHE A 156 -1.18 -4.30 -1.22
C PHE A 156 -1.88 -4.68 0.08
N ASP A 157 -3.14 -5.11 -0.01
CA ASP A 157 -3.99 -5.41 1.15
C ASP A 157 -4.14 -6.93 1.34
N GLY A 158 -4.06 -7.39 2.59
CA GLY A 158 -4.21 -8.81 2.95
C GLY A 158 -2.95 -9.64 2.67
N LEU A 159 -1.75 -9.10 2.96
CA LEU A 159 -0.49 -9.82 2.73
C LEU A 159 -0.44 -11.20 3.42
N ASP A 160 -1.08 -11.33 4.58
CA ASP A 160 -1.27 -12.58 5.33
C ASP A 160 -2.07 -13.64 4.56
N GLU A 161 -2.88 -13.21 3.58
CA GLU A 161 -3.66 -14.08 2.70
C GLU A 161 -2.91 -14.47 1.42
N SER A 162 -1.69 -13.96 1.20
CA SER A 162 -0.92 -14.22 -0.02
C SER A 162 -0.61 -15.71 -0.19
N ARG A 163 -0.90 -16.25 -1.38
CA ARG A 163 -0.43 -17.57 -1.83
C ARG A 163 0.73 -17.47 -2.82
N LEU A 164 1.07 -16.25 -3.20
CA LEU A 164 2.21 -15.97 -4.08
C LEU A 164 3.52 -16.15 -3.30
N PRO A 165 4.56 -16.73 -3.91
CA PRO A 165 5.82 -17.00 -3.23
C PRO A 165 6.60 -15.74 -2.86
N LEU A 166 6.32 -14.60 -3.51
CA LEU A 166 6.92 -13.28 -3.33
C LEU A 166 8.44 -13.35 -3.17
N ASN A 167 9.10 -14.09 -4.07
CA ASN A 167 10.52 -14.36 -3.92
C ASN A 167 11.37 -13.16 -4.34
N PHE A 168 11.53 -12.21 -3.42
CA PHE A 168 12.32 -11.01 -3.63
C PHE A 168 13.77 -11.30 -4.03
N GLN A 169 14.38 -12.44 -3.67
CA GLN A 169 15.77 -12.70 -4.02
C GLN A 169 15.94 -13.32 -5.41
N ARG A 170 15.06 -14.24 -5.79
CA ARG A 170 15.19 -15.04 -7.01
C ARG A 170 14.42 -14.51 -8.21
N ASN A 171 13.41 -13.67 -7.98
CA ASN A 171 12.64 -13.11 -9.07
C ASN A 171 13.50 -12.24 -9.98
N LYS A 172 13.30 -12.40 -11.29
CA LYS A 172 14.00 -11.63 -12.32
C LYS A 172 13.73 -10.14 -12.11
N ILE A 173 14.76 -9.32 -12.28
CA ILE A 173 14.60 -7.86 -12.25
C ILE A 173 13.81 -7.43 -13.49
N LEU A 174 12.80 -6.60 -13.27
CA LEU A 174 11.92 -6.08 -14.29
C LEU A 174 11.81 -4.56 -14.12
N SER A 175 12.15 -3.82 -15.17
CA SER A 175 12.15 -2.35 -15.18
C SER A 175 11.22 -1.73 -16.24
N ASP A 176 10.60 -2.57 -17.06
CA ASP A 176 9.69 -2.13 -18.12
C ASP A 176 8.26 -2.51 -17.74
N VAL A 177 7.40 -1.50 -17.57
CA VAL A 177 5.98 -1.65 -17.20
C VAL A 177 5.14 -2.35 -18.26
N LYS A 178 5.59 -2.40 -19.52
CA LYS A 178 4.91 -3.03 -20.66
C LYS A 178 5.31 -4.50 -20.83
N LYS A 179 6.40 -4.94 -20.19
CA LYS A 179 6.90 -6.31 -20.33
C LYS A 179 6.05 -7.30 -19.54
N MET A 180 5.67 -8.38 -20.22
CA MET A 180 4.87 -9.49 -19.67
C MET A 180 5.70 -10.33 -18.70
N SER A 181 5.12 -10.66 -17.55
CA SER A 181 5.71 -11.50 -16.51
C SER A 181 4.64 -12.09 -15.60
N SER A 182 5.00 -13.03 -14.73
CA SER A 182 4.09 -13.52 -13.69
C SER A 182 3.75 -12.42 -12.68
N VAL A 183 2.57 -12.53 -12.06
CA VAL A 183 2.11 -11.61 -11.00
C VAL A 183 3.14 -11.52 -9.88
N ASP A 184 3.71 -12.65 -9.45
CA ASP A 184 4.74 -12.70 -8.42
C ASP A 184 5.97 -11.82 -8.73
N VAL A 185 6.47 -11.90 -9.97
CA VAL A 185 7.60 -11.08 -10.44
C VAL A 185 7.19 -9.61 -10.54
N LEU A 186 5.98 -9.31 -11.01
CA LEU A 186 5.49 -7.93 -11.06
C LEU A 186 5.43 -7.29 -9.66
N LEU A 187 4.78 -7.96 -8.70
CA LEU A 187 4.61 -7.43 -7.34
C LEU A 187 5.95 -7.23 -6.64
N THR A 188 6.86 -8.20 -6.73
CA THR A 188 8.19 -8.09 -6.10
C THR A 188 9.02 -6.95 -6.72
N ASN A 189 8.96 -6.74 -8.03
CA ASN A 189 9.65 -5.62 -8.67
C ASN A 189 9.00 -4.27 -8.39
N LEU A 190 7.67 -4.22 -8.23
CA LEU A 190 6.94 -3.01 -7.85
C LEU A 190 7.27 -2.61 -6.41
N ILE A 191 7.19 -3.55 -5.46
CA ILE A 191 7.56 -3.34 -4.06
C ILE A 191 9.04 -2.99 -3.94
N LYS A 192 9.93 -3.54 -4.77
CA LYS A 192 11.35 -3.14 -4.79
C LYS A 192 11.56 -1.73 -5.35
N GLY A 193 10.70 -1.28 -6.27
CA GLY A 193 10.84 -0.02 -7.00
C GLY A 193 11.64 -0.15 -8.29
N ASN A 194 11.72 -1.36 -8.87
CA ASN A 194 12.43 -1.60 -10.13
C ASN A 194 11.58 -1.20 -11.36
N LEU A 195 10.27 -1.45 -11.30
CA LEU A 195 9.33 -1.27 -12.42
C LEU A 195 9.00 0.18 -12.75
N LEU A 196 9.06 1.03 -11.74
CA LEU A 196 8.77 2.47 -11.82
C LEU A 196 9.92 3.17 -11.09
N PRO A 197 11.12 3.13 -11.71
CA PRO A 197 12.33 3.57 -11.07
C PRO A 197 12.28 5.07 -10.81
N ARG A 198 13.07 5.49 -9.83
CA ARG A 198 13.19 6.90 -9.45
C ARG A 198 13.56 7.76 -10.65
N SER A 199 12.98 8.95 -10.75
CA SER A 199 13.68 10.05 -11.41
C SER A 199 15.05 10.23 -10.73
N PRO A 200 16.17 10.23 -11.48
CA PRO A 200 17.50 10.26 -10.88
C PRO A 200 17.69 11.45 -9.96
N LEU A 201 18.27 11.21 -8.78
CA LEU A 201 18.80 12.26 -7.91
C LEU A 201 19.95 12.94 -8.68
N GLY A 202 19.66 14.04 -9.36
CA GLY A 202 20.61 14.71 -10.26
C GLY A 202 19.96 15.60 -11.34
N SER A 203 18.63 15.65 -11.43
CA SER A 203 17.95 16.64 -12.27
C SER A 203 18.20 18.07 -11.74
N PRO A 204 18.38 19.06 -12.65
CA PRO A 204 18.57 20.47 -12.29
C PRO A 204 17.50 20.94 -11.29
N PRO A 205 17.79 21.89 -10.38
CA PRO A 205 16.84 22.40 -9.39
C PRO A 205 15.50 22.86 -10.02
N ASP A 206 15.56 23.41 -11.23
CA ASP A 206 14.39 23.88 -11.99
C ASP A 206 13.56 22.74 -12.62
N GLN A 207 14.05 21.50 -12.55
CA GLN A 207 13.37 20.27 -12.95
C GLN A 207 13.13 19.30 -11.79
N GLN A 208 13.43 19.69 -10.54
CA GLN A 208 13.03 18.95 -9.36
C GLN A 208 11.52 19.12 -9.15
N GLN A 209 10.76 18.33 -9.90
CA GLN A 209 9.36 18.13 -9.59
C GLN A 209 9.24 17.44 -8.22
N PRO A 210 8.26 17.81 -7.39
CA PRO A 210 8.06 17.20 -6.08
C PRO A 210 8.04 15.68 -6.23
N ILE A 211 8.87 14.99 -5.44
CA ILE A 211 9.20 13.56 -5.54
C ILE A 211 8.03 12.71 -6.08
N ARG A 212 8.05 12.44 -7.40
CA ARG A 212 7.06 11.66 -8.15
C ARG A 212 7.47 10.19 -8.19
N SER A 213 7.56 9.55 -7.02
CA SER A 213 7.85 8.12 -6.96
C SER A 213 6.66 7.34 -6.43
N PRO A 214 6.42 6.12 -6.93
CA PRO A 214 5.38 5.28 -6.38
C PRO A 214 5.65 5.03 -4.90
N LEU A 215 4.64 5.31 -4.08
CA LEU A 215 4.63 4.90 -2.69
C LEU A 215 3.96 3.52 -2.62
N SER A 216 4.51 2.61 -1.83
CA SER A 216 3.88 1.30 -1.62
C SER A 216 3.54 1.09 -0.16
N THR A 217 2.29 0.76 0.13
CA THR A 217 1.92 0.26 1.47
C THR A 217 1.55 -1.21 1.36
N CYS A 218 2.19 -2.05 2.16
CA CYS A 218 1.70 -3.39 2.45
C CYS A 218 0.91 -3.32 3.76
N ILE A 219 -0.34 -3.74 3.71
CA ILE A 219 -1.20 -3.82 4.89
C ILE A 219 -1.50 -5.29 5.16
N GLY A 220 -0.99 -5.79 6.30
CA GLY A 220 -0.99 -7.21 6.68
C GLY A 220 -1.15 -7.45 8.16
#